data_AF-A0A399PS98-F1
#
_entry.id   AF-A0A399PS98-F1
#
_cell.length_a   1.000
_cell.length_b   1.000
_cell.length_c   1.000
_cell.angle_alpha   90.00
_cell.angle_beta   90.00
_cell.angle_gamma   90.00
#
_symmetry.space_group_name_H-M   'P 1'
#
loop_
_entity.id
_entity.type
_entity.pdbx_description
1 polymer ?
#
loop_
_entity_poly.entity_id
_entity_poly.type
_entity_poly.pdbx_seq_one_letter_code
_entity_poly.pdbx_strand_id
1 'polypeptide(L)'
;MGMRTAALVLLLATSLTACGGSKDKARELVDISGAFKEHYDEVVETTMRDYSPRYMAVMDEEIREVVEDKVPFDEIRNLRIDTLAAHLQPDELNAAIRAHDNPAQSKEILNDTPEGRAFLDKIFDAEDAVENTFQALLKEREPAILEALDKINNKRLNG
;
A
#
# COMPACT_ATOMS: atom_id res chain seq x y z
N MET A 1 8.52 2.08 37.18
CA MET A 1 7.55 2.39 36.10
C MET A 1 7.58 3.88 35.89
N GLY A 2 8.30 4.32 34.87
CA GLY A 2 8.52 5.75 34.60
C GLY A 2 7.43 6.29 33.70
N MET A 3 7.19 7.60 33.76
CA MET A 3 6.29 8.39 32.90
C MET A 3 6.35 8.00 31.40
N ARG A 4 7.51 7.51 30.94
CA ARG A 4 7.77 7.06 29.56
C ARG A 4 7.06 5.77 29.17
N THR A 5 6.94 4.82 30.10
CA THR A 5 6.16 3.59 29.88
C THR A 5 4.66 3.89 29.81
N ALA A 6 4.21 4.93 30.51
CA ALA A 6 2.81 5.37 30.50
C ALA A 6 2.39 6.02 29.18
N ALA A 7 3.29 6.69 28.46
CA ALA A 7 2.98 7.34 27.18
C ALA A 7 2.75 6.34 26.02
N LEU A 8 3.54 5.26 25.99
CA LEU A 8 3.36 4.16 25.04
C LEU A 8 2.16 3.29 25.41
N VAL A 9 1.93 3.09 26.72
CA VAL A 9 0.66 2.56 27.22
C VAL A 9 -0.48 3.50 26.87
N LEU A 10 -0.35 4.81 26.74
CA LEU A 10 -1.46 5.67 26.27
C LEU A 10 -1.73 5.51 24.76
N LEU A 11 -0.69 5.31 23.95
CA LEU A 11 -0.84 4.96 22.53
C LEU A 11 -1.47 3.56 22.35
N LEU A 12 -1.10 2.59 23.19
CA LEU A 12 -1.54 1.19 23.14
C LEU A 12 -2.71 0.85 24.10
N ALA A 13 -3.10 1.73 25.02
CA ALA A 13 -4.17 1.49 26.00
C ALA A 13 -5.51 1.59 25.27
N THR A 14 -5.89 0.44 24.73
CA THR A 14 -7.20 -0.20 24.89
C THR A 14 -8.27 0.68 25.52
N SER A 15 -8.90 1.53 24.70
CA SER A 15 -10.35 1.62 24.80
C SER A 15 -10.90 0.24 24.44
N LEU A 16 -11.40 -0.50 25.44
CA LEU A 16 -12.05 -1.82 25.33
C LEU A 16 -13.35 -1.81 24.47
N THR A 17 -13.51 -0.87 23.53
CA THR A 17 -14.71 -0.70 22.70
C THR A 17 -14.43 -0.37 21.23
N ALA A 18 -13.21 -0.60 20.72
CA ALA A 18 -13.01 -0.59 19.26
C ALA A 18 -13.38 -1.97 18.68
N CYS A 19 -14.66 -2.17 18.41
CA CYS A 19 -15.22 -3.37 17.80
C CYS A 19 -14.91 -3.36 16.28
N GLY A 20 -13.68 -3.67 15.90
CA GLY A 20 -13.27 -3.83 14.50
C GLY A 20 -12.05 -4.73 14.44
N GLY A 21 -12.11 -5.80 13.64
CA GLY A 21 -10.97 -6.71 13.48
C GLY A 21 -9.80 -6.03 12.76
N SER A 22 -8.64 -6.70 12.68
CA SER A 22 -7.45 -6.14 11.99
C SER A 22 -7.79 -5.62 10.59
N LYS A 23 -8.68 -6.29 9.85
CA LYS A 23 -9.11 -5.86 8.51
C LYS A 23 -9.83 -4.51 8.48
N ASP A 24 -10.65 -4.21 9.48
CA ASP A 24 -11.35 -2.92 9.54
C ASP A 24 -10.40 -1.78 9.89
N LYS A 25 -9.45 -2.05 10.79
CA LYS A 25 -8.41 -1.08 11.17
C LYS A 25 -7.36 -0.86 10.08
N ALA A 26 -6.99 -1.91 9.36
CA ALA A 26 -6.15 -1.78 8.17
C ALA A 26 -6.85 -0.95 7.09
N ARG A 27 -8.16 -1.15 6.88
CA ARG A 27 -8.95 -0.32 5.96
C ARG A 27 -8.95 1.15 6.37
N GLU A 28 -9.23 1.43 7.65
CA GLU A 28 -9.18 2.78 8.20
C GLU A 28 -7.82 3.43 7.97
N LEU A 29 -6.72 2.73 8.29
CA LEU A 29 -5.36 3.22 8.08
C LEU A 29 -5.05 3.54 6.60
N VAL A 30 -5.46 2.66 5.68
CA VAL A 30 -5.27 2.89 4.24
C VAL A 30 -6.05 4.10 3.76
N ASP A 31 -7.30 4.26 4.23
CA ASP A 31 -8.18 5.34 3.78
C ASP A 31 -7.77 6.71 4.31
N ILE A 32 -7.25 6.80 5.54
CA ILE A 32 -6.76 8.09 6.10
C ILE A 32 -5.42 8.51 5.49
N SER A 33 -4.60 7.57 5.02
CA SER A 33 -3.25 7.86 4.54
C SER A 33 -3.24 8.77 3.32
N GLY A 34 -4.26 8.70 2.46
CA GLY A 34 -4.41 9.49 1.21
C GLY A 34 -3.37 9.20 0.12
N ALA A 35 -2.13 8.90 0.50
CA ALA A 35 -0.96 8.73 -0.37
C ALA A 35 -0.98 7.44 -1.19
N PHE A 36 -1.86 6.49 -0.88
CA PHE A 36 -1.83 5.20 -1.57
C PHE A 36 -2.24 5.26 -3.04
N LYS A 37 -3.18 6.16 -3.38
CA LYS A 37 -3.55 6.37 -4.80
C LYS A 37 -2.39 6.98 -5.58
N GLU A 38 -1.66 7.92 -4.99
CA GLU A 38 -0.47 8.53 -5.59
C GLU A 38 0.62 7.47 -5.87
N HIS A 39 0.90 6.59 -4.89
CA HIS A 39 1.83 5.47 -5.07
C HIS A 39 1.41 4.53 -6.20
N TYR A 40 0.12 4.16 -6.24
CA TYR A 40 -0.42 3.35 -7.34
C TYR A 40 -0.22 4.02 -8.71
N ASP A 41 -0.52 5.31 -8.81
CA ASP A 41 -0.40 6.05 -10.06
C ASP A 41 1.07 6.14 -10.51
N GLU A 42 2.03 6.28 -9.59
CA GLU A 42 3.47 6.25 -9.88
C GLU A 42 3.92 4.88 -10.43
N VAL A 43 3.42 3.78 -9.84
CA VAL A 43 3.72 2.42 -10.31
C VAL A 43 3.15 2.18 -11.71
N VAL A 44 1.90 2.62 -11.96
CA VAL A 44 1.28 2.55 -13.29
C VAL A 44 2.10 3.35 -14.29
N GLU A 45 2.48 4.59 -13.97
CA GLU A 45 3.25 5.44 -14.86
C GLU A 45 4.63 4.83 -15.19
N THR A 46 5.31 4.28 -14.19
CA THR A 46 6.60 3.59 -14.39
C THR A 46 6.44 2.39 -15.30
N THR A 47 5.41 1.57 -15.07
CA THR A 47 5.08 0.40 -15.89
C THR A 47 4.78 0.79 -17.34
N MET A 48 4.03 1.89 -17.55
CA MET A 48 3.75 2.41 -18.89
C MET A 48 5.02 2.83 -19.62
N ARG A 49 5.94 3.54 -18.93
CA ARG A 49 7.22 3.97 -19.51
C ARG A 49 8.07 2.78 -19.95
N ASP A 50 8.00 1.65 -19.25
CA ASP A 50 8.72 0.44 -19.62
C ASP A 50 8.14 -0.23 -20.88
N TYR A 51 6.83 -0.11 -21.12
CA TYR A 51 6.15 -0.70 -22.27
C TYR A 51 6.17 0.18 -23.52
N SER A 52 6.09 1.51 -23.36
CA SER A 52 5.98 2.47 -24.48
C SER A 52 7.02 2.26 -25.61
N PRO A 53 8.32 2.01 -25.33
CA PRO A 53 9.31 1.77 -26.40
C PRO A 53 9.04 0.56 -27.29
N ARG A 54 8.35 -0.47 -26.76
CA ARG A 54 8.02 -1.70 -27.48
C ARG A 54 6.74 -1.56 -28.31
N TYR A 55 5.84 -0.68 -27.89
CA TYR A 55 4.48 -0.56 -28.43
C TYR A 55 4.25 0.78 -29.14
N MET A 56 5.15 1.14 -30.06
CA MET A 56 5.18 2.46 -30.72
C MET A 56 3.90 2.85 -31.48
N ALA A 57 3.05 1.89 -31.87
CA ALA A 57 1.77 2.18 -32.51
C ALA A 57 0.61 2.33 -31.52
N VAL A 58 0.83 2.11 -30.22
CA VAL A 58 -0.16 2.22 -29.14
C VAL A 58 0.02 3.59 -28.46
N MET A 59 -1.07 4.31 -28.17
CA MET A 59 -0.98 5.59 -27.46
C MET A 59 -0.68 5.32 -25.98
N ASP A 60 0.07 6.21 -25.32
CA ASP A 60 0.36 6.04 -23.89
C ASP A 60 -0.92 5.91 -23.03
N GLU A 61 -2.00 6.62 -23.37
CA GLU A 61 -3.30 6.48 -22.70
C GLU A 61 -3.86 5.05 -22.81
N GLU A 62 -3.73 4.40 -23.97
CA GLU A 62 -4.19 3.01 -24.13
C GLU A 62 -3.28 2.03 -23.39
N ILE A 63 -1.98 2.33 -23.27
CA ILE A 63 -1.09 1.54 -22.41
C ILE A 63 -1.53 1.66 -20.95
N ARG A 64 -1.87 2.87 -20.50
CA ARG A 64 -2.42 3.12 -19.17
C ARG A 64 -3.69 2.32 -18.93
N GLU A 65 -4.67 2.43 -19.83
CA GLU A 65 -5.95 1.72 -19.72
C GLU A 65 -5.76 0.20 -19.62
N VAL A 66 -4.84 -0.38 -20.40
CA VAL A 66 -4.54 -1.81 -20.32
C VAL A 66 -3.90 -2.18 -18.98
N VAL A 67 -2.96 -1.38 -18.48
CA VAL A 67 -2.33 -1.63 -17.16
C VAL A 67 -3.38 -1.53 -16.05
N GLU A 68 -4.20 -0.49 -16.04
CA GLU A 68 -5.25 -0.29 -15.02
C GLU A 68 -6.36 -1.35 -15.10
N ASP A 69 -6.70 -1.87 -16.30
CA ASP A 69 -7.63 -3.00 -16.48
C ASP A 69 -7.07 -4.30 -15.90
N LYS A 70 -5.77 -4.56 -16.04
CA LYS A 70 -5.13 -5.78 -15.54
C LYS A 70 -4.66 -5.70 -14.09
N VAL A 71 -4.50 -4.49 -13.58
CA VAL A 71 -4.03 -4.20 -12.22
C VAL A 71 -4.92 -3.11 -11.61
N PRO A 72 -6.20 -3.41 -11.29
CA PRO A 72 -7.14 -2.38 -10.85
C PRO A 72 -6.79 -1.83 -9.47
N PHE A 73 -6.92 -0.52 -9.29
CA PHE A 73 -6.63 0.15 -8.02
C PHE A 73 -7.37 -0.47 -6.82
N ASP A 74 -8.64 -0.83 -6.97
CA ASP A 74 -9.42 -1.42 -5.89
C ASP A 74 -8.90 -2.80 -5.46
N GLU A 75 -8.37 -3.60 -6.39
CA GLU A 75 -7.71 -4.87 -6.08
C GLU A 75 -6.44 -4.64 -5.28
N ILE A 76 -5.61 -3.69 -5.73
CA ILE A 76 -4.37 -3.29 -5.05
C ILE A 76 -4.62 -2.70 -3.66
N ARG A 77 -5.68 -1.90 -3.51
CA ARG A 77 -6.12 -1.36 -2.21
C ARG A 77 -6.55 -2.47 -1.27
N ASN A 78 -7.36 -3.42 -1.73
CA ASN A 78 -7.78 -4.53 -0.89
C ASN A 78 -6.60 -5.44 -0.51
N LEU A 79 -5.65 -5.64 -1.41
CA LEU A 79 -4.43 -6.37 -1.16
C LEU A 79 -3.58 -5.71 -0.08
N ARG A 80 -3.38 -4.39 -0.13
CA ARG A 80 -2.72 -3.64 0.95
C ARG A 80 -3.43 -3.83 2.29
N ILE A 81 -4.76 -3.71 2.32
CA ILE A 81 -5.56 -3.90 3.53
C ILE A 81 -5.34 -5.31 4.12
N ASP A 82 -5.41 -6.34 3.27
CA ASP A 82 -5.27 -7.73 3.70
C ASP A 82 -3.85 -8.03 4.18
N THR A 83 -2.82 -7.51 3.51
CA THR A 83 -1.43 -7.66 3.93
C THR A 83 -1.16 -6.97 5.26
N LEU A 84 -1.60 -5.72 5.44
CA LEU A 84 -1.47 -5.01 6.72
C LEU A 84 -2.20 -5.74 7.85
N ALA A 85 -3.42 -6.23 7.61
CA ALA A 85 -4.19 -6.96 8.60
C ALA A 85 -3.59 -8.33 8.97
N ALA A 86 -2.80 -8.93 8.07
CA ALA A 86 -2.07 -10.18 8.32
C ALA A 86 -0.78 -9.97 9.11
N HIS A 87 -0.16 -8.80 8.99
CA HIS A 87 1.14 -8.49 9.62
C HIS A 87 1.01 -7.73 10.94
N LEU A 88 -0.09 -6.99 11.15
CA LEU A 88 -0.28 -6.12 12.30
C LEU A 88 -1.52 -6.51 13.11
N GLN A 89 -1.37 -6.45 14.44
CA GLN A 89 -2.48 -6.65 15.37
C GLN A 89 -3.41 -5.42 15.39
N PRO A 90 -4.67 -5.57 15.84
CA PRO A 90 -5.63 -4.45 15.86
C PRO A 90 -5.17 -3.25 16.70
N ASP A 91 -4.44 -3.47 17.79
CA ASP A 91 -3.87 -2.43 18.65
C ASP A 91 -2.69 -1.72 17.98
N GLU A 92 -1.85 -2.45 17.25
CA GLU A 92 -0.76 -1.91 16.42
C GLU A 92 -1.30 -1.03 15.28
N LEU A 93 -2.35 -1.48 14.58
CA LEU A 93 -3.03 -0.69 13.55
C LEU A 93 -3.69 0.58 14.14
N ASN A 94 -4.32 0.46 15.30
CA ASN A 94 -4.86 1.63 16.02
C ASN A 94 -3.76 2.62 16.44
N ALA A 95 -2.59 2.13 16.86
CA ALA A 95 -1.46 2.98 17.20
C ALA A 95 -0.93 3.71 15.95
N ALA A 96 -0.88 3.06 14.79
CA ALA A 96 -0.52 3.67 13.52
C ALA A 96 -1.52 4.77 13.10
N ILE A 97 -2.83 4.50 13.22
CA ILE A 97 -3.89 5.50 12.95
C ILE A 97 -3.73 6.73 13.85
N ARG A 98 -3.54 6.52 15.17
CA ARG A 98 -3.32 7.63 16.10
C ARG A 98 -2.04 8.41 15.81
N ALA A 99 -1.00 7.72 15.35
CA ALA A 99 0.26 8.33 14.98
C ALA A 99 0.14 9.21 13.73
N HIS A 100 -0.65 8.77 12.76
CA HIS A 100 -1.03 9.57 11.60
C HIS A 100 -1.76 10.86 12.01
N ASP A 101 -2.72 10.79 12.94
CA ASP A 101 -3.48 11.96 13.40
C ASP A 101 -2.66 12.92 14.28
N ASN A 102 -1.60 12.42 14.94
CA ASN A 102 -0.78 13.17 15.89
C ASN A 102 0.72 13.02 15.61
N PRO A 103 1.22 13.46 14.44
CA PRO A 103 2.56 13.12 13.98
C PRO A 103 3.68 13.69 14.86
N ALA A 104 3.52 14.92 15.36
CA ALA A 104 4.53 15.57 16.20
C ALA A 104 4.73 14.83 17.55
N GLN A 105 3.63 14.46 18.21
CA GLN A 105 3.66 13.75 19.49
C GLN A 105 4.15 12.30 19.31
N SER A 106 3.76 11.66 18.21
CA SER A 106 4.09 10.26 17.96
C SER A 106 5.55 10.12 17.57
N LYS A 107 6.12 11.07 16.82
CA LYS A 107 7.53 11.05 16.41
C LYS A 107 8.51 10.95 17.59
N GLU A 108 8.26 11.66 18.69
CA GLU A 108 9.09 11.60 19.90
C GLU A 108 9.05 10.19 20.51
N ILE A 109 7.85 9.61 20.65
CA ILE A 109 7.66 8.30 21.27
C ILE A 109 8.24 7.19 20.39
N LEU A 110 7.98 7.24 19.08
CA LEU A 110 8.40 6.23 18.11
C LEU A 110 9.92 6.17 17.95
N ASN A 111 10.61 7.32 17.91
CA ASN A 111 12.05 7.32 17.66
C ASN A 111 12.88 7.14 18.94
N ASP A 112 12.44 7.72 20.06
CA ASP A 112 13.31 7.86 21.23
C ASP A 112 13.21 6.68 22.21
N THR A 113 12.20 5.80 22.05
CA THR A 113 12.00 4.64 22.93
C THR A 113 12.33 3.31 22.22
N PRO A 114 12.87 2.29 22.94
CA PRO A 114 13.08 0.96 22.36
C PRO A 114 11.80 0.33 21.82
N GLU A 115 10.68 0.49 22.52
CA GLU A 115 9.39 -0.07 22.14
C GLU A 115 8.81 0.66 20.92
N GLY A 116 8.97 1.98 20.84
CA GLY A 116 8.58 2.78 19.68
C GLY A 116 9.35 2.37 18.42
N ARG A 117 10.65 2.12 18.55
CA ARG A 117 11.48 1.63 17.44
C ARG A 117 11.07 0.23 17.01
N ALA A 118 10.84 -0.69 17.95
CA ALA A 118 10.35 -2.02 17.62
C ALA A 118 8.98 -2.00 16.94
N PHE A 119 8.12 -1.04 17.29
CA PHE A 119 6.86 -0.84 16.59
C PHE A 119 7.06 -0.27 15.18
N LEU A 120 7.97 0.70 14.98
CA LEU A 120 8.34 1.19 13.65
C LEU A 120 8.90 0.08 12.76
N ASP A 121 9.78 -0.77 13.30
CA ASP A 121 10.36 -1.91 12.56
C ASP A 121 9.24 -2.82 12.03
N LYS A 122 8.23 -3.13 12.85
CA LYS A 122 7.05 -3.91 12.40
C LYS A 122 6.22 -3.22 11.32
N ILE A 123 6.06 -1.89 11.41
CA ILE A 123 5.36 -1.12 10.37
C ILE A 123 6.14 -1.20 9.06
N PHE A 124 7.46 -1.05 9.09
CA PHE A 124 8.30 -1.18 7.90
C PHE A 124 8.25 -2.60 7.31
N ASP A 125 8.34 -3.64 8.14
CA ASP A 125 8.19 -5.03 7.69
C ASP A 125 6.83 -5.26 7.00
N ALA A 126 5.75 -4.67 7.53
CA ALA A 126 4.41 -4.78 6.96
C ALA A 126 4.29 -4.03 5.62
N GLU A 127 4.86 -2.83 5.50
CA GLU A 127 4.88 -2.06 4.25
C GLU A 127 5.76 -2.73 3.18
N ASP A 128 6.91 -3.30 3.56
CA ASP A 128 7.74 -4.12 2.67
C ASP A 128 6.96 -5.34 2.17
N ALA A 129 6.16 -5.98 3.03
CA ALA A 129 5.28 -7.08 2.62
C ALA A 129 4.20 -6.62 1.63
N VAL A 130 3.63 -5.42 1.82
CA VAL A 130 2.68 -4.82 0.88
C VAL A 130 3.33 -4.62 -0.48
N GLU A 131 4.49 -3.98 -0.54
CA GLU A 131 5.21 -3.71 -1.78
C GLU A 131 5.58 -5.00 -2.52
N ASN A 132 6.13 -5.99 -1.80
CA ASN A 132 6.46 -7.29 -2.38
C ASN A 132 5.21 -8.00 -2.97
N THR A 133 4.07 -7.91 -2.29
CA THR A 133 2.83 -8.52 -2.77
C THR A 133 2.30 -7.80 -4.01
N PHE A 134 2.39 -6.47 -4.06
CA PHE A 134 2.02 -5.68 -5.22
C PHE A 134 2.90 -6.02 -6.44
N GLN A 135 4.23 -6.02 -6.26
CA GLN A 135 5.17 -6.37 -7.32
C GLN A 135 4.97 -7.81 -7.84
N ALA A 136 4.68 -8.76 -6.95
CA ALA A 136 4.37 -10.13 -7.32
C ALA A 136 3.12 -10.21 -8.20
N LEU A 137 2.05 -9.48 -7.84
CA LEU A 137 0.83 -9.42 -8.63
C LEU A 137 1.06 -8.77 -10.00
N LEU A 138 1.80 -7.66 -10.06
CA LEU A 138 2.13 -7.00 -11.33
C LEU A 138 2.87 -7.97 -12.27
N LYS A 139 3.87 -8.67 -11.74
CA LYS A 139 4.62 -9.69 -12.49
C LYS A 139 3.76 -10.87 -12.94
N GLU A 140 2.80 -11.31 -12.11
CA GLU A 140 1.84 -12.35 -12.49
C GLU A 140 0.95 -11.90 -13.65
N ARG A 141 0.56 -10.62 -13.68
CA ARG A 141 -0.35 -10.04 -14.68
C ARG A 141 0.37 -9.58 -15.95
N GLU A 142 1.68 -9.38 -15.91
CA GLU A 142 2.49 -8.90 -17.03
C GLU A 142 2.23 -9.65 -18.36
N PRO A 143 2.17 -11.00 -18.42
CA PRO A 143 1.87 -11.68 -19.67
C PRO A 143 0.53 -11.27 -20.31
N ALA A 144 -0.50 -11.04 -19.50
CA ALA A 144 -1.82 -10.62 -19.99
C ALA A 144 -1.83 -9.16 -20.46
N ILE A 145 -1.02 -8.30 -19.83
CA ILE A 145 -0.80 -6.92 -20.27
C ILE A 145 -0.12 -6.92 -21.64
N LEU A 146 0.99 -7.66 -21.78
CA LEU A 146 1.74 -7.75 -23.02
C LEU A 146 0.90 -8.33 -24.17
N GLU A 147 0.08 -9.36 -23.92
CA GLU A 147 -0.83 -9.93 -24.92
C GLU A 147 -1.85 -8.90 -25.43
N ALA A 148 -2.43 -8.11 -24.52
CA ALA A 148 -3.39 -7.06 -24.87
C ALA A 148 -2.74 -5.96 -25.71
N LEU A 149 -1.54 -5.51 -25.33
CA LEU A 149 -0.77 -4.50 -26.06
C LEU A 149 -0.31 -5.02 -27.43
N ASP A 150 0.16 -6.27 -27.52
CA ASP A 150 0.53 -6.91 -28.79
C ASP A 150 -0.66 -6.93 -29.76
N LYS A 151 -1.87 -7.22 -29.26
CA LYS A 151 -3.10 -7.21 -30.08
C LYS A 151 -3.44 -5.83 -30.62
N ILE A 152 -3.34 -4.78 -29.80
CA ILE A 152 -3.61 -3.40 -30.22
C ILE A 152 -2.57 -2.97 -31.26
N ASN A 153 -1.29 -3.18 -30.96
CA ASN A 153 -0.18 -2.82 -31.84
C ASN A 153 -0.26 -3.52 -33.20
N ASN A 154 -0.47 -4.84 -33.21
CA ASN A 154 -0.60 -5.61 -34.45
C ASN A 154 -1.81 -5.22 -35.29
N LYS A 155 -2.94 -4.86 -34.65
CA LYS A 155 -4.12 -4.38 -35.38
C LYS A 155 -3.85 -3.06 -36.11
N ARG A 156 -3.00 -2.19 -35.55
CA ARG A 156 -2.64 -0.90 -36.15
C ARG A 156 -1.55 -1.01 -37.21
N LEU A 157 -0.62 -1.93 -37.04
CA LEU A 157 0.44 -2.16 -38.02
C LEU A 157 -0.03 -2.92 -39.26
N ASN A 158 -1.05 -3.79 -39.13
CA ASN A 158 -1.61 -4.58 -40.23
C ASN A 158 -2.93 -4.02 -40.80
N GLY A 159 -3.42 -2.92 -40.22
CA GLY A 159 -4.69 -2.28 -40.58
C GLY A 159 -4.52 -1.17 -41.61
#